data_AF-A0A3D1DFP1-F1
#
_entry.id   AF-A0A3D1DFP1-F1
#
_cell.length_a   1.000
_cell.length_b   1.000
_cell.length_c   1.000
_cell.angle_alpha   90.00
_cell.angle_beta   90.00
_cell.angle_gamma   90.00
#
_symmetry.space_group_name_H-M   'P 1'
#
loop_
_entity.id
_entity.type
_entity.pdbx_description
1 polymer ?
#
loop_
_entity_poly.entity_id
_entity_poly.type
_entity_poly.pdbx_seq_one_letter_code
_entity_poly.pdbx_strand_id
1 'polypeptide(L)'
;HPTLRGHQRIAELLVEEIGRGGWLELSAAATAARVRINRRRHFRRLGPVFFSNGARRVEWLENWARRHRLDAEVQPVSWIEFARAGIRAMDFRQWEDAWKAYAQALAACPDVVPAAATVLRHARWLFEQGRTGDASDLVDRLGELPEAEQGAVASIWSRAALVLAVESGDRDQAERTLARYSRLIKATASSPDTTGWGRVMPDVLDRARRLTGSDP
;
A
#
# COMPACT_ATOMS: atom_id res chain seq x y z
N HIS A 1 0.49 9.34 11.90
CA HIS A 1 1.90 8.98 12.11
C HIS A 1 2.74 9.30 10.88
N PRO A 2 3.92 9.92 11.00
CA PRO A 2 4.83 10.17 9.88
C PRO A 2 5.22 8.87 9.18
N THR A 3 5.45 8.91 7.86
CA THR A 3 6.06 7.78 7.14
C THR A 3 7.49 7.54 7.62
N LEU A 4 8.14 6.43 7.24
CA LEU A 4 9.59 6.24 7.51
C LEU A 4 10.41 7.47 7.07
N ARG A 5 10.05 8.06 5.92
CA ARG A 5 10.64 9.31 5.42
C ARG A 5 10.33 10.50 6.34
N GLY A 6 9.11 10.58 6.86
CA GLY A 6 8.73 11.59 7.84
C GLY A 6 9.52 11.46 9.15
N HIS A 7 9.71 10.24 9.66
CA HIS A 7 10.55 9.98 10.83
C HIS A 7 12.02 10.34 10.60
N GLN A 8 12.57 9.99 9.43
CA GLN A 8 13.92 10.40 9.04
C GLN A 8 14.04 11.93 9.00
N ARG A 9 13.04 12.62 8.44
CA ARG A 9 13.04 14.08 8.38
C ARG A 9 12.96 14.73 9.76
N ILE A 10 12.13 14.21 10.66
CA ILE A 10 12.06 14.69 12.04
C ILE A 10 13.40 14.48 12.75
N ALA A 11 14.02 13.31 12.58
CA ALA A 11 15.33 13.03 13.17
C ALA A 11 16.43 13.97 12.65
N GLU A 12 16.45 14.26 11.34
CA GLU A 12 17.36 15.25 10.74
C GLU A 12 17.18 16.64 11.38
N LEU A 13 15.93 17.10 11.49
CA LEU A 13 15.61 18.41 12.07
C LEU A 13 16.02 18.50 13.55
N LEU A 14 15.82 17.44 14.32
CA LEU A 14 16.25 17.39 15.72
C LEU A 14 17.78 17.45 15.84
N VAL A 15 18.50 16.72 15.00
CA VAL A 15 19.98 16.73 14.99
C VAL A 15 20.53 18.10 14.61
N GLU A 16 19.95 18.75 13.61
CA GLU A 16 20.31 20.12 13.22
C GLU A 16 20.09 21.11 14.37
N GLU A 17 18.97 21.03 15.08
CA GLU A 17 18.65 21.95 16.18
C GLU A 17 19.57 21.74 17.40
N ILE A 18 19.88 20.49 17.74
CA ILE A 18 20.86 20.14 18.79
C ILE A 18 22.25 20.68 18.41
N GLY A 19 22.63 20.59 17.13
CA GLY A 19 23.87 21.14 16.60
C GLY A 19 23.92 22.67 16.71
N ARG A 20 22.84 23.38 16.34
CA ARG A 20 22.75 24.85 16.51
C ARG A 20 22.85 25.28 17.96
N GLY A 21 22.32 24.49 18.88
CA GLY A 21 22.42 24.76 20.31
C GLY A 21 23.82 24.55 20.91
N GLY A 22 24.80 24.08 20.12
CA GLY A 22 26.18 23.85 20.58
C GLY A 22 26.38 22.60 21.44
N TRP A 23 25.37 21.72 21.53
CA TRP A 23 25.44 20.50 22.33
C TRP A 23 26.20 19.38 21.63
N LEU A 24 26.38 19.49 20.31
CA LEU A 24 27.01 18.45 19.49
C LEU A 24 27.65 19.09 18.25
N GLU A 25 28.93 18.81 18.01
CA GLU A 25 29.56 19.18 16.75
C GLU A 25 29.16 18.22 15.64
N LEU A 26 28.43 18.73 14.65
CA LEU A 26 28.03 17.96 13.49
C LEU A 26 29.18 17.91 12.48
N SER A 27 29.72 16.71 12.24
CA SER A 27 30.62 16.48 11.11
C SER A 27 29.89 16.69 9.79
N ALA A 28 30.64 16.99 8.71
CA ALA A 28 30.10 17.07 7.36
C ALA A 28 29.23 15.84 7.01
N ALA A 29 28.15 16.09 6.25
CA ALA A 29 27.21 15.06 5.86
C ALA A 29 27.92 13.86 5.22
N ALA A 30 27.69 12.66 5.76
CA ALA A 30 28.30 11.45 5.24
C ALA A 30 27.85 11.22 3.79
N THR A 31 28.79 10.88 2.91
CA THR A 31 28.46 10.55 1.52
C THR A 31 27.51 9.36 1.45
N ALA A 32 26.67 9.29 0.41
CA ALA A 32 25.76 8.17 0.22
C ALA A 32 26.47 6.80 0.23
N ALA A 33 27.71 6.74 -0.26
CA ALA A 33 28.54 5.54 -0.20
C ALA A 33 28.90 5.14 1.25
N ARG A 34 29.33 6.10 2.07
CA ARG A 34 29.65 5.89 3.50
C ARG A 34 28.41 5.45 4.29
N VAL A 35 27.27 6.08 4.05
CA VAL A 35 25.97 5.72 4.67
C VAL A 35 25.60 4.26 4.32
N ARG A 36 25.72 3.86 3.05
CA ARG A 36 25.45 2.48 2.62
C ARG A 36 26.37 1.45 3.30
N ILE A 37 27.66 1.77 3.46
CA ILE A 37 28.63 0.88 4.13
C ILE A 37 28.26 0.72 5.61
N ASN A 38 27.97 1.83 6.30
CA ASN A 38 27.60 1.81 7.72
C ASN A 38 26.30 1.04 7.95
N ARG A 39 25.27 1.27 7.12
CA ARG A 39 24.01 0.51 7.19
C ARG A 39 24.22 -0.97 6.96
N ARG A 40 25.01 -1.36 5.95
CA ARG A 40 25.33 -2.78 5.71
C ARG A 40 26.07 -3.42 6.88
N ARG A 41 27.07 -2.74 7.45
CA ARG A 41 27.76 -3.23 8.66
C ARG A 41 26.80 -3.39 9.85
N HIS A 42 25.93 -2.41 10.05
CA HIS A 42 24.93 -2.46 11.11
C HIS A 42 23.97 -3.65 10.92
N PHE A 43 23.35 -3.79 9.76
CA PHE A 43 22.44 -4.90 9.47
C PHE A 43 23.09 -6.28 9.58
N ARG A 44 24.36 -6.43 9.16
CA ARG A 44 25.11 -7.68 9.34
C ARG A 44 25.32 -8.06 10.81
N ARG A 45 25.40 -7.07 11.72
CA ARG A 45 25.59 -7.29 13.16
C ARG A 45 24.30 -7.66 13.89
N LEU A 46 23.15 -7.37 13.32
CA LEU A 46 21.85 -7.55 13.98
C LEU A 46 21.38 -9.02 14.00
N GLY A 47 22.01 -9.89 13.20
CA GLY A 47 21.70 -11.33 13.17
C GLY A 47 20.31 -11.68 12.60
N PRO A 48 20.02 -12.96 12.33
CA PRO A 48 18.77 -13.38 11.67
C PRO A 48 17.52 -13.07 12.51
N VAL A 49 17.63 -13.21 13.82
CA VAL A 49 16.54 -13.02 14.80
C VAL A 49 16.06 -11.57 14.84
N PHE A 50 16.92 -10.60 14.48
CA PHE A 50 16.49 -9.23 14.39
C PHE A 50 15.42 -9.08 13.32
N PHE A 51 15.62 -9.57 12.11
CA PHE A 51 14.65 -9.38 11.03
C PHE A 51 13.33 -10.13 11.28
N SER A 52 13.39 -11.36 11.82
CA SER A 52 12.18 -12.12 12.15
C SER A 52 11.35 -11.48 13.28
N ASN A 53 11.99 -10.80 14.23
CA ASN A 53 11.30 -10.08 15.31
C ASN A 53 10.99 -8.61 14.97
N GLY A 54 11.07 -8.21 13.70
CA GLY A 54 10.77 -6.85 13.26
C GLY A 54 9.37 -6.38 13.66
N ALA A 55 8.36 -7.25 13.43
CA ALA A 55 6.97 -7.00 13.81
C ALA A 55 6.83 -6.76 15.32
N ARG A 56 7.37 -7.65 16.17
CA ARG A 56 7.35 -7.48 17.64
C ARG A 56 8.02 -6.20 18.12
N ARG A 57 9.06 -5.70 17.43
CA ARG A 57 9.71 -4.44 17.81
C ARG A 57 8.88 -3.22 17.44
N VAL A 58 8.23 -3.23 16.28
CA VAL A 58 7.32 -2.15 15.90
C VAL A 58 6.09 -2.17 16.82
N GLU A 59 5.51 -3.35 17.05
CA GLU A 59 4.43 -3.55 18.01
C GLU A 59 4.83 -3.06 19.42
N TRP A 60 6.04 -3.37 19.88
CA TRP A 60 6.55 -2.88 21.16
C TRP A 60 6.73 -1.36 21.18
N LEU A 61 7.23 -0.73 20.11
CA LEU A 61 7.36 0.72 20.00
C LEU A 61 6.00 1.41 19.95
N GLU A 62 5.03 0.85 19.24
CA GLU A 62 3.65 1.31 19.23
C GLU A 62 3.01 1.16 20.61
N ASN A 63 3.19 -0.01 21.26
CA ASN A 63 2.72 -0.24 22.63
C ASN A 63 3.41 0.67 23.64
N TRP A 64 4.68 0.97 23.47
CA TRP A 64 5.41 1.93 24.30
C TRP A 64 4.89 3.35 24.09
N ALA A 65 4.64 3.76 22.84
CA ALA A 65 3.99 5.02 22.51
C ALA A 65 2.56 5.11 23.09
N ARG A 66 1.84 3.98 23.15
CA ARG A 66 0.50 3.85 23.78
C ARG A 66 0.52 3.95 25.32
N ARG A 67 1.62 3.54 25.98
CA ARG A 67 1.70 3.45 27.46
C ARG A 67 1.77 4.79 28.17
N HIS A 68 2.17 5.88 27.52
CA HIS A 68 2.17 7.22 28.12
C HIS A 68 0.91 8.01 27.76
N ARG A 69 -0.24 7.54 28.28
CA ARG A 69 -1.60 8.02 27.95
C ARG A 69 -1.92 7.90 26.45
N LEU A 70 -3.18 8.04 26.07
CA LEU A 70 -3.64 8.19 24.67
C LEU A 70 -3.99 6.92 23.87
N ASP A 71 -4.36 5.79 24.48
CA ASP A 71 -4.88 4.65 23.71
C ASP A 71 -6.11 5.01 22.86
N ALA A 72 -6.92 5.97 23.32
CA ALA A 72 -8.03 6.57 22.57
C ALA A 72 -7.58 7.62 21.53
N GLU A 73 -6.44 8.28 21.70
CA GLU A 73 -5.95 9.30 20.75
C GLU A 73 -4.99 8.74 19.68
N VAL A 74 -4.55 7.48 19.82
CA VAL A 74 -3.84 6.74 18.76
C VAL A 74 -4.73 5.80 17.95
N GLN A 75 -6.00 5.61 18.34
CA GLN A 75 -6.95 4.95 17.45
C GLN A 75 -7.14 5.80 16.19
N PRO A 76 -7.25 5.19 15.01
CA PRO A 76 -7.59 5.95 13.82
C PRO A 76 -8.96 6.61 13.99
N VAL A 77 -9.06 7.91 13.73
CA VAL A 77 -10.32 8.68 13.85
C VAL A 77 -10.86 9.16 12.51
N SER A 78 -10.10 8.99 11.44
CA SER A 78 -10.49 9.34 10.07
C SER A 78 -10.26 8.19 9.11
N TRP A 79 -11.00 8.18 8.00
CA TRP A 79 -10.83 7.16 6.95
C TRP A 79 -9.39 7.05 6.44
N ILE A 80 -8.66 8.17 6.38
CA ILE A 80 -7.25 8.20 5.96
C ILE A 80 -6.38 7.43 6.96
N GLU A 81 -6.64 7.60 8.26
CA GLU A 81 -5.89 6.94 9.31
C GLU A 81 -6.21 5.45 9.38
N PHE A 82 -7.48 5.06 9.19
CA PHE A 82 -7.88 3.66 9.04
C PHE A 82 -7.17 3.00 7.85
N ALA A 83 -7.12 3.68 6.69
CA ALA A 83 -6.41 3.16 5.52
C ALA A 83 -4.91 2.99 5.79
N ARG A 84 -4.28 3.94 6.50
CA ARG A 84 -2.88 3.81 6.94
C ARG A 84 -2.67 2.68 7.93
N ALA A 85 -3.63 2.41 8.81
CA ALA A 85 -3.58 1.28 9.73
C ALA A 85 -3.63 -0.04 8.95
N GLY A 86 -4.51 -0.15 7.96
CA GLY A 86 -4.57 -1.30 7.05
C GLY A 86 -3.24 -1.57 6.34
N ILE A 87 -2.59 -0.53 5.81
CA ILE A 87 -1.26 -0.63 5.15
C ILE A 87 -0.22 -1.19 6.13
N ARG A 88 -0.18 -0.67 7.37
CA ARG A 88 0.79 -1.16 8.37
C ARG A 88 0.55 -2.62 8.73
N ALA A 89 -0.69 -3.01 8.97
CA ALA A 89 -1.04 -4.39 9.30
C ALA A 89 -0.63 -5.35 8.16
N MET A 90 -0.84 -4.96 6.89
CA MET A 90 -0.37 -5.72 5.73
C MET A 90 1.16 -5.89 5.66
N ASP A 91 1.92 -4.83 5.99
CA ASP A 91 3.38 -4.88 6.05
C ASP A 91 3.87 -5.85 7.14
N PHE A 92 3.07 -6.04 8.20
CA PHE A 92 3.31 -7.02 9.24
C PHE A 92 2.64 -8.39 9.00
N ARG A 93 2.05 -8.61 7.82
CA ARG A 93 1.33 -9.85 7.47
C ARG A 93 0.14 -10.15 8.40
N GLN A 94 -0.42 -9.13 9.04
CA GLN A 94 -1.62 -9.20 9.88
C GLN A 94 -2.85 -8.98 9.00
N TRP A 95 -3.21 -10.02 8.25
CA TRP A 95 -4.22 -9.95 7.19
C TRP A 95 -5.61 -9.54 7.65
N GLU A 96 -6.12 -10.18 8.70
CA GLU A 96 -7.45 -9.90 9.24
C GLU A 96 -7.54 -8.47 9.82
N ASP A 97 -6.50 -8.05 10.55
CA ASP A 97 -6.42 -6.70 11.10
C ASP A 97 -6.33 -5.64 9.99
N ALA A 98 -5.60 -5.95 8.91
CA ALA A 98 -5.50 -5.09 7.76
C ALA A 98 -6.86 -4.88 7.09
N TRP A 99 -7.58 -5.96 6.80
CA TRP A 99 -8.88 -5.86 6.17
C TRP A 99 -9.88 -5.15 7.07
N LYS A 100 -9.89 -5.45 8.37
CA LYS A 100 -10.74 -4.74 9.34
C LYS A 100 -10.50 -3.23 9.30
N ALA A 101 -9.25 -2.80 9.25
CA ALA A 101 -8.90 -1.38 9.13
C ALA A 101 -9.30 -0.79 7.77
N TYR A 102 -9.14 -1.52 6.66
CA TYR A 102 -9.62 -1.05 5.36
C TYR A 102 -11.13 -0.93 5.28
N ALA A 103 -11.88 -1.89 5.83
CA ALA A 103 -13.34 -1.84 5.91
C ALA A 103 -13.80 -0.62 6.70
N GLN A 104 -13.14 -0.29 7.82
CA GLN A 104 -13.40 0.94 8.57
C GLN A 104 -13.08 2.19 7.75
N ALA A 105 -12.00 2.18 6.96
CA ALA A 105 -11.68 3.29 6.06
C ALA A 105 -12.77 3.51 5.00
N LEU A 106 -13.25 2.44 4.37
CA LEU A 106 -14.30 2.48 3.36
C LEU A 106 -15.61 3.00 3.94
N ALA A 107 -16.00 2.51 5.13
CA ALA A 107 -17.23 2.92 5.80
C ALA A 107 -17.20 4.36 6.33
N ALA A 108 -16.03 4.84 6.79
CA ALA A 108 -15.88 6.18 7.36
C ALA A 108 -15.66 7.27 6.30
N CYS A 109 -15.46 6.91 5.03
CA CYS A 109 -15.21 7.87 3.96
C CYS A 109 -16.53 8.40 3.40
N PRO A 110 -16.77 9.72 3.38
CA PRO A 110 -18.03 10.29 2.86
C PRO A 110 -18.30 9.93 1.40
N ASP A 111 -17.23 9.77 0.62
CA ASP A 111 -17.22 9.17 -0.72
C ASP A 111 -16.31 7.95 -0.67
N VAL A 112 -16.80 6.77 -1.04
CA VAL A 112 -16.01 5.53 -0.97
C VAL A 112 -14.80 5.53 -1.93
N VAL A 113 -14.84 6.31 -3.02
CA VAL A 113 -13.84 6.27 -4.09
C VAL A 113 -12.42 6.60 -3.61
N PRO A 114 -12.17 7.68 -2.84
CA PRO A 114 -10.85 7.94 -2.24
C PRO A 114 -10.30 6.81 -1.35
N ALA A 115 -11.15 6.19 -0.54
CA ALA A 115 -10.76 5.08 0.33
C ALA A 115 -10.42 3.83 -0.50
N ALA A 116 -11.29 3.46 -1.43
CA ALA A 116 -11.07 2.36 -2.38
C ALA A 116 -9.80 2.56 -3.22
N ALA A 117 -9.57 3.77 -3.74
CA ALA A 117 -8.36 4.11 -4.48
C ALA A 117 -7.10 3.97 -3.60
N THR A 118 -7.20 4.21 -2.30
CA THR A 118 -6.09 4.01 -1.36
C THR A 118 -5.76 2.53 -1.18
N VAL A 119 -6.79 1.68 -1.05
CA VAL A 119 -6.62 0.22 -1.01
C VAL A 119 -5.98 -0.27 -2.33
N LEU A 120 -6.50 0.18 -3.48
CA LEU A 120 -6.00 -0.22 -4.79
C LEU A 120 -4.56 0.26 -5.06
N ARG A 121 -4.18 1.46 -4.61
CA ARG A 121 -2.78 1.91 -4.67
C ARG A 121 -1.87 1.02 -3.84
N HIS A 122 -2.35 0.55 -2.69
CA HIS A 122 -1.57 -0.34 -1.86
C HIS A 122 -1.45 -1.74 -2.49
N ALA A 123 -2.55 -2.29 -3.02
CA ALA A 123 -2.51 -3.53 -3.79
C ALA A 123 -1.53 -3.44 -4.97
N ARG A 124 -1.51 -2.31 -5.69
CA ARG A 124 -0.52 -2.06 -6.75
C ARG A 124 0.92 -2.10 -6.23
N TRP A 125 1.17 -1.46 -5.09
CA TRP A 125 2.50 -1.44 -4.48
C TRP A 125 2.96 -2.85 -4.04
N LEU A 126 2.03 -3.69 -3.57
CA LEU A 126 2.31 -5.11 -3.29
C LEU A 126 2.62 -5.89 -4.57
N PHE A 127 1.83 -5.68 -5.63
CA PHE A 127 2.08 -6.27 -6.95
C PHE A 127 3.47 -5.90 -7.49
N GLU A 128 3.84 -4.62 -7.43
CA GLU A 128 5.15 -4.10 -7.86
C GLU A 128 6.33 -4.71 -7.06
N GLN A 129 6.07 -5.32 -5.90
CA GLN A 129 7.05 -6.06 -5.10
C GLN A 129 7.10 -7.56 -5.38
N GLY A 130 6.29 -8.05 -6.33
CA GLY A 130 6.11 -9.49 -6.58
C GLY A 130 5.22 -10.18 -5.55
N ARG A 131 4.50 -9.42 -4.70
CA ARG A 131 3.51 -9.96 -3.76
C ARG A 131 2.13 -10.04 -4.44
N THR A 132 2.09 -10.69 -5.61
CA THR A 132 0.88 -10.74 -6.46
C THR A 132 -0.30 -11.39 -5.76
N GLY A 133 -0.09 -12.49 -5.01
CA GLY A 133 -1.17 -13.11 -4.22
C GLY A 133 -1.77 -12.13 -3.21
N ASP A 134 -0.93 -11.39 -2.49
CA ASP A 134 -1.42 -10.41 -1.52
C ASP A 134 -2.18 -9.25 -2.20
N ALA A 135 -1.76 -8.86 -3.41
CA ALA A 135 -2.45 -7.85 -4.19
C ALA A 135 -3.82 -8.36 -4.67
N SER A 136 -3.89 -9.62 -5.13
CA SER A 136 -5.15 -10.29 -5.50
C SER A 136 -6.12 -10.35 -4.33
N ASP A 137 -5.68 -10.82 -3.16
CA ASP A 137 -6.55 -10.93 -1.98
C ASP A 137 -7.20 -9.57 -1.63
N LEU A 138 -6.44 -8.46 -1.69
CA LEU A 138 -7.00 -7.12 -1.44
C LEU A 138 -7.97 -6.67 -2.54
N VAL A 139 -7.69 -6.97 -3.81
CA VAL A 139 -8.55 -6.58 -4.92
C VAL A 139 -9.84 -7.40 -4.94
N ASP A 140 -9.78 -8.68 -4.59
CA ASP A 140 -10.94 -9.57 -4.50
C ASP A 140 -11.83 -9.15 -3.34
N ARG A 141 -11.26 -8.90 -2.16
CA ARG A 141 -12.00 -8.34 -1.00
C ARG A 141 -12.67 -7.01 -1.30
N LEU A 142 -12.03 -6.15 -2.10
CA LEU A 142 -12.66 -4.90 -2.53
C LEU A 142 -13.79 -5.15 -3.55
N GLY A 143 -13.68 -6.19 -4.36
CA GLY A 143 -14.70 -6.63 -5.32
C GLY A 143 -15.97 -7.18 -4.68
N GLU A 144 -15.89 -7.67 -3.43
CA GLU A 144 -17.04 -8.10 -2.63
C GLU A 144 -17.96 -6.94 -2.23
N LEU A 145 -17.52 -5.68 -2.40
CA LEU A 145 -18.33 -4.50 -2.12
C LEU A 145 -19.37 -4.27 -3.23
N PRO A 146 -20.65 -4.01 -2.89
CA PRO A 146 -21.68 -3.66 -3.88
C PRO A 146 -21.26 -2.52 -4.81
N GLU A 147 -20.51 -1.54 -4.29
CA GLU A 147 -20.02 -0.36 -5.01
C GLU A 147 -18.92 -0.67 -6.02
N ALA A 148 -18.20 -1.79 -5.87
CA ALA A 148 -17.17 -2.23 -6.81
C ALA A 148 -17.79 -2.91 -8.04
N GLU A 149 -18.91 -3.59 -7.86
CA GLU A 149 -19.57 -4.32 -8.93
C GLU A 149 -20.42 -3.45 -9.86
N GLN A 150 -21.10 -2.43 -9.31
CA GLN A 150 -22.06 -1.61 -10.06
C GLN A 150 -22.02 -0.12 -9.68
N GLY A 151 -21.12 0.29 -8.77
CA GLY A 151 -21.08 1.63 -8.21
C GLY A 151 -19.84 2.43 -8.62
N ALA A 152 -19.59 3.50 -7.85
CA ALA A 152 -18.56 4.50 -8.13
C ALA A 152 -17.12 3.93 -8.18
N VAL A 153 -16.90 2.73 -7.63
CA VAL A 153 -15.57 2.09 -7.53
C VAL A 153 -15.27 1.19 -8.74
N ALA A 154 -16.27 0.80 -9.53
CA ALA A 154 -16.10 -0.14 -10.65
C ALA A 154 -15.02 0.27 -11.65
N SER A 155 -14.90 1.57 -11.93
CA SER A 155 -13.92 2.11 -12.88
C SER A 155 -12.46 1.86 -12.47
N ILE A 156 -12.16 2.00 -11.18
CA ILE A 156 -10.81 1.84 -10.65
C ILE A 156 -10.51 0.38 -10.27
N TRP A 157 -11.52 -0.34 -9.77
CA TRP A 157 -11.38 -1.74 -9.39
C TRP A 157 -11.20 -2.67 -10.60
N SER A 158 -12.04 -2.53 -11.62
CA SER A 158 -12.03 -3.43 -12.79
C SER A 158 -10.68 -3.48 -13.51
N ARG A 159 -9.95 -2.35 -13.54
CA ARG A 159 -8.61 -2.31 -14.12
C ARG A 159 -7.61 -3.11 -13.28
N ALA A 160 -7.62 -2.96 -11.95
CA ALA A 160 -6.75 -3.72 -11.06
C ALA A 160 -7.03 -5.23 -11.16
N ALA A 161 -8.31 -5.61 -11.12
CA ALA A 161 -8.74 -7.00 -11.26
C ALA A 161 -8.29 -7.62 -12.59
N LEU A 162 -8.41 -6.88 -13.70
CA LEU A 162 -7.97 -7.37 -15.00
C LEU A 162 -6.45 -7.57 -15.08
N VAL A 163 -5.67 -6.63 -14.52
CA VAL A 163 -4.21 -6.76 -14.47
C VAL A 163 -3.78 -8.01 -13.71
N LEU A 164 -4.41 -8.25 -12.56
CA LEU A 164 -4.09 -9.41 -11.72
C LEU A 164 -4.49 -10.73 -12.37
N ALA A 165 -5.67 -10.79 -13.02
CA ALA A 165 -6.12 -11.97 -13.77
C ALA A 165 -5.19 -12.29 -14.95
N VAL A 166 -4.72 -11.26 -15.67
CA VAL A 166 -3.76 -11.44 -16.75
C VAL A 166 -2.41 -11.93 -16.23
N GLU A 167 -1.91 -11.36 -15.14
CA GLU A 167 -0.62 -11.77 -14.54
C GLU A 167 -0.67 -13.20 -14.01
N SER A 168 -1.76 -13.59 -13.36
CA SER A 168 -1.93 -14.94 -12.82
C SER A 168 -2.27 -15.99 -13.88
N GLY A 169 -2.59 -15.57 -15.12
CA GLY A 169 -3.10 -16.45 -16.16
C GLY A 169 -4.51 -16.97 -15.89
N ASP A 170 -5.26 -16.32 -15.00
CA ASP A 170 -6.66 -16.67 -14.69
C ASP A 170 -7.57 -16.24 -15.84
N ARG A 171 -7.75 -17.17 -16.78
CA ARG A 171 -8.56 -16.98 -17.98
C ARG A 171 -10.01 -16.64 -17.64
N ASP A 172 -10.61 -17.35 -16.68
CA ASP A 172 -12.02 -17.20 -16.36
C ASP A 172 -12.31 -15.83 -15.75
N GLN A 173 -11.45 -15.37 -14.84
CA GLN A 173 -11.57 -14.04 -14.26
C GLN A 173 -11.32 -12.93 -15.30
N ALA A 174 -10.33 -13.12 -16.19
CA ALA A 174 -10.07 -12.19 -17.28
C ALA A 174 -11.28 -12.09 -18.23
N GLU A 175 -11.90 -13.22 -18.58
CA GLU A 175 -13.08 -13.27 -19.45
C GLU A 175 -14.28 -12.59 -18.81
N ARG A 176 -14.59 -12.90 -17.53
CA ARG A 176 -15.66 -12.22 -16.77
C ARG A 176 -15.45 -10.70 -16.72
N THR A 177 -14.23 -10.28 -16.43
CA THR A 177 -13.89 -8.86 -16.30
C THR A 177 -13.97 -8.14 -17.65
N LEU A 178 -13.51 -8.75 -18.75
CA LEU A 178 -13.64 -8.22 -20.10
C LEU A 178 -15.11 -8.09 -20.53
N ALA A 179 -15.90 -9.14 -20.35
CA ALA A 179 -17.30 -9.17 -20.72
C ALA A 179 -18.09 -8.04 -20.04
N ARG A 180 -17.79 -7.79 -18.76
CA ARG A 180 -18.53 -6.81 -17.94
C ARG A 180 -17.97 -5.39 -18.03
N TYR A 181 -16.65 -5.20 -18.10
CA TYR A 181 -16.02 -3.88 -17.87
C TYR A 181 -15.12 -3.39 -19.01
N SER A 182 -14.92 -4.12 -20.11
CA SER A 182 -14.03 -3.70 -21.20
C SER A 182 -14.31 -2.29 -21.73
N ARG A 183 -15.59 -1.95 -21.92
CA ARG A 183 -16.02 -0.60 -22.34
C ARG A 183 -15.67 0.47 -21.31
N LEU A 184 -15.88 0.18 -20.03
CA LEU A 184 -15.57 1.09 -18.92
C LEU A 184 -14.06 1.33 -18.82
N ILE A 185 -13.26 0.26 -18.85
CA ILE A 185 -11.79 0.32 -18.79
C ILE A 185 -11.25 1.14 -19.97
N LYS A 186 -11.82 0.97 -21.17
CA LYS A 186 -11.46 1.75 -22.36
C LYS A 186 -11.83 3.23 -22.21
N ALA A 187 -13.04 3.53 -21.72
CA ALA A 187 -13.51 4.90 -21.54
C ALA A 187 -12.70 5.68 -20.50
N THR A 188 -12.19 5.02 -19.46
CA THR A 188 -11.41 5.66 -18.39
C THR A 188 -9.91 5.66 -18.64
N ALA A 189 -9.44 5.14 -19.78
CA ALA A 189 -8.02 5.09 -20.11
C ALA A 189 -7.35 6.48 -20.20
N SER A 190 -8.13 7.50 -20.58
CA SER A 190 -7.66 8.89 -20.70
C SER A 190 -7.93 9.73 -19.44
N SER A 191 -8.64 9.19 -18.45
CA SER A 191 -8.91 9.87 -17.19
C SER A 191 -7.69 9.82 -16.26
N PRO A 192 -7.56 10.75 -15.30
CA PRO A 192 -6.49 10.68 -14.30
C PRO A 192 -6.53 9.36 -13.54
N ASP A 193 -5.48 8.55 -13.68
CA ASP A 193 -5.37 7.27 -12.96
C ASP A 193 -4.98 7.50 -11.51
N THR A 194 -5.99 7.54 -10.65
CA THR A 194 -5.85 7.77 -9.19
C THR A 194 -5.24 6.57 -8.44
N THR A 195 -5.13 5.42 -9.13
CA THR A 195 -4.58 4.17 -8.58
C THR A 195 -3.21 3.81 -9.15
N GLY A 196 -2.92 4.27 -10.37
CA GLY A 196 -1.72 3.97 -11.16
C GLY A 196 -1.66 2.58 -11.78
N TRP A 197 -2.73 1.76 -11.69
CA TRP A 197 -2.78 0.44 -12.32
C TRP A 197 -2.67 0.50 -13.85
N GLY A 198 -3.11 1.60 -14.49
CA GLY A 198 -2.96 1.81 -15.92
C GLY A 198 -1.51 1.98 -16.38
N ARG A 199 -0.59 2.32 -15.48
CA ARG A 199 0.85 2.41 -15.79
C ARG A 199 1.57 1.07 -15.66
N VAL A 200 1.04 0.19 -14.81
CA VAL A 200 1.63 -1.14 -14.55
C VAL A 200 1.52 -2.02 -15.78
N MET A 201 0.34 -2.03 -16.41
CA MET A 201 0.08 -2.81 -17.62
C MET A 201 -0.79 -2.00 -18.59
N PRO A 202 -0.19 -1.09 -19.37
CA PRO A 202 -0.93 -0.19 -20.25
C PRO A 202 -1.68 -0.93 -21.37
N ASP A 203 -1.18 -2.10 -21.77
CA ASP A 203 -1.74 -3.00 -22.79
C ASP A 203 -2.61 -4.12 -22.20
N VAL A 204 -3.12 -3.97 -20.97
CA VAL A 204 -3.86 -5.02 -20.25
C VAL A 204 -5.07 -5.56 -21.03
N LEU A 205 -5.80 -4.71 -21.77
CA LEU A 205 -6.96 -5.15 -22.56
C LEU A 205 -6.54 -6.10 -23.69
N ASP A 206 -5.42 -5.83 -24.35
CA ASP A 206 -4.94 -6.66 -25.46
C ASP A 206 -4.34 -7.96 -24.94
N ARG A 207 -3.65 -7.92 -23.79
CA ARG A 207 -3.17 -9.14 -23.11
C ARG A 207 -4.33 -10.02 -22.65
N ALA A 208 -5.36 -9.44 -22.06
CA ALA A 208 -6.54 -10.16 -21.62
C ALA A 208 -7.26 -10.83 -22.80
N ARG A 209 -7.45 -10.12 -23.92
CA ARG A 209 -8.03 -10.68 -25.16
C ARG A 209 -7.24 -11.88 -25.69
N ARG A 210 -5.90 -11.78 -25.72
CA ARG A 210 -5.02 -12.89 -26.12
C ARG A 210 -5.14 -14.07 -25.16
N LEU A 211 -5.23 -13.81 -23.85
CA LEU A 211 -5.38 -14.85 -22.83
C LEU A 211 -6.72 -15.58 -22.96
N THR A 212 -7.81 -14.86 -23.23
CA THR A 212 -9.16 -15.43 -23.33
C THR A 212 -9.49 -15.99 -24.72
N GLY A 213 -8.64 -15.75 -25.72
CA GLY A 213 -8.91 -16.12 -27.12
C GLY A 213 -10.05 -15.29 -27.73
N SER A 214 -10.32 -14.11 -27.18
CA SER A 214 -11.33 -13.18 -27.71
C SER A 214 -10.65 -12.27 -28.74
N ASP A 215 -10.96 -12.46 -30.03
CA ASP A 215 -10.41 -11.61 -31.10
C ASP A 215 -10.84 -10.12 -30.95
N PRO A 216 -10.08 -9.15 -31.50
CA PRO A 216 -10.27 -7.70 -31.30
C PRO A 216 -11.64 -7.12 -31.66
#